data_AF-W5QCQ2-F1
#
_entry.id   AF-W5QCQ2-F1
#
_cell.length_a   1.000
_cell.length_b   1.000
_cell.length_c   1.000
_cell.angle_alpha   90.00
_cell.angle_beta   90.00
_cell.angle_gamma   90.00
#
_symmetry.space_group_name_H-M   'P 1'
#
loop_
_entity.id
_entity.type
_entity.pdbx_description
1 polymer ?
#
loop_
_entity_poly.entity_id
_entity_poly.type
_entity_poly.pdbx_seq_one_letter_code
_entity_poly.pdbx_strand_id
1 'polypeptide(L)'
;YCDGMVVMNTFTDGSWQKEEKVLTDAFVPGQPFELQFLVLEKEYQVFVNSKPICQFAHRLPLQSVKMLVVRGDIVLTSVDT
;
A
#
# COMPACT_ATOMS: atom_id res chain seq x y z
N TYR A 1 -19.06 2.62 -6.90
CA TYR A 1 -17.62 2.33 -7.05
C TYR A 1 -16.93 3.68 -7.08
N CYS A 2 -16.23 4.05 -6.02
CA CYS A 2 -15.51 5.32 -6.00
C CYS A 2 -14.23 5.12 -6.80
N ASP A 3 -14.17 5.68 -8.01
CA ASP A 3 -12.90 5.80 -8.75
C ASP A 3 -11.95 6.65 -7.89
N GLY A 4 -10.80 6.09 -7.54
CA GLY A 4 -9.76 6.79 -6.79
C GLY A 4 -9.82 6.64 -5.27
N MET A 5 -9.93 5.42 -4.75
CA MET A 5 -9.77 5.15 -3.32
C MET A 5 -8.71 4.08 -3.07
N VAL A 6 -7.75 4.40 -2.21
CA VAL A 6 -6.80 3.44 -1.65
C VAL A 6 -7.29 3.01 -0.28
N VAL A 7 -7.29 1.70 -0.04
CA VAL A 7 -7.66 1.10 1.24
C VAL A 7 -6.45 0.37 1.82
N MET A 8 -6.10 0.69 3.06
CA MET A 8 -5.05 0.02 3.82
C MET A 8 -5.67 -0.71 5.00
N ASN A 9 -5.15 -1.90 5.29
CA ASN A 9 -5.64 -2.69 6.39
C ASN A 9 -4.59 -3.72 6.86
N THR A 10 -4.87 -4.34 7.99
CA THR A 10 -4.15 -5.49 8.52
C THR A 10 -5.11 -6.65 8.60
N PHE A 11 -4.68 -7.82 8.12
CA PHE A 11 -5.36 -9.08 8.35
C PHE A 11 -4.62 -9.85 9.43
N THR A 12 -5.27 -10.08 10.56
CA THR A 12 -4.72 -10.84 11.70
C THR A 12 -5.83 -11.63 12.36
N ASP A 13 -5.49 -12.76 13.00
CA ASP A 13 -6.44 -13.59 13.73
C ASP A 13 -7.67 -14.00 12.89
N GLY A 14 -7.42 -14.27 11.59
CA GLY A 14 -8.46 -14.70 10.65
C GLY A 14 -9.45 -13.61 10.24
N SER A 15 -9.21 -12.34 10.57
CA SER A 15 -10.13 -11.24 10.25
C SER A 15 -9.41 -9.95 9.81
N TRP A 16 -10.14 -9.15 9.02
CA TRP A 16 -9.73 -7.79 8.69
C TRP A 16 -9.95 -6.85 9.86
N GLN A 17 -8.97 -6.01 10.13
CA GLN A 17 -9.06 -4.95 11.13
C GLN A 17 -9.76 -3.71 10.54
N LYS A 18 -9.68 -2.57 11.23
CA LYS A 18 -10.27 -1.31 10.78
C LYS A 18 -9.60 -0.80 9.49
N GLU A 19 -10.39 -0.52 8.46
CA GLU A 19 -9.89 0.08 7.22
C GLU A 19 -9.45 1.53 7.42
N GLU A 20 -8.35 1.90 6.77
CA GLU A 20 -7.95 3.29 6.54
C GLU A 20 -8.09 3.59 5.05
N LYS A 21 -8.76 4.69 4.71
CA LYS A 21 -9.16 5.01 3.34
C LYS A 21 -8.65 6.39 2.97
N VAL A 22 -8.08 6.50 1.78
CA VAL A 22 -7.63 7.77 1.21
C VAL A 22 -8.19 7.90 -0.19
N LEU A 23 -8.77 9.07 -0.49
CA LEU A 23 -9.15 9.44 -1.85
C LEU A 23 -7.91 9.92 -2.60
N THR A 24 -7.67 9.39 -3.79
CA THR A 24 -6.50 9.72 -4.60
C THR A 24 -6.76 9.45 -6.08
N ASP A 25 -6.16 10.27 -6.93
CA ASP A 25 -6.14 10.15 -8.39
C ASP A 25 -4.81 9.57 -8.91
N ALA A 26 -3.96 9.04 -8.01
CA ALA A 26 -2.60 8.60 -8.34
C ALA A 26 -2.55 7.36 -9.26
N PHE A 27 -3.66 6.62 -9.39
CA PHE A 27 -3.75 5.43 -10.23
C PHE A 27 -4.72 5.68 -11.39
N VAL A 28 -4.19 5.61 -12.61
CA VAL A 28 -4.97 5.78 -13.84
C VAL A 28 -4.87 4.48 -14.65
N PRO A 29 -6.00 3.83 -15.02
CA PRO A 29 -5.97 2.60 -15.80
C PRO A 29 -5.11 2.71 -17.07
N GLY A 30 -4.23 1.73 -17.29
CA GLY A 30 -3.34 1.68 -18.45
C GLY A 30 -2.09 2.57 -18.36
N GLN A 31 -1.95 3.42 -17.33
CA GLN A 31 -0.74 4.20 -17.09
C GLN A 31 0.21 3.45 -16.15
N PRO A 32 1.53 3.47 -16.41
CA PRO A 32 2.51 2.94 -15.48
C PRO A 32 2.59 3.81 -14.23
N PHE A 33 2.94 3.20 -13.10
CA PHE A 33 3.21 3.92 -11.85
C PHE A 33 4.35 3.25 -11.09
N GLU A 34 5.03 4.04 -10.26
CA GLU A 34 5.98 3.57 -9.26
C GLU A 34 5.30 3.61 -7.88
N LEU A 35 5.30 2.49 -7.16
CA LEU A 35 4.79 2.39 -5.80
C LEU A 35 5.96 2.12 -4.84
N GLN A 36 6.14 2.99 -3.86
CA GLN A 36 7.24 2.89 -2.90
C GLN A 36 6.69 2.85 -1.47
N PHE A 37 7.27 1.98 -0.66
CA PHE A 37 6.99 1.87 0.77
C PHE A 37 8.23 2.31 1.54
N LEU A 38 8.18 3.47 2.18
CA LEU A 38 9.19 3.90 3.13
C LEU A 38 8.84 3.35 4.50
N VAL A 39 9.70 2.49 5.04
CA VAL A 39 9.51 1.88 6.34
C VAL A 39 10.15 2.78 7.41
N LEU A 40 9.32 3.45 8.19
CA LEU A 40 9.73 4.26 9.34
C LEU A 40 9.52 3.50 10.64
N GLU A 41 10.06 4.02 11.74
CA GLU A 41 9.98 3.39 13.06
C GLU A 41 8.53 3.11 13.52
N LYS A 42 7.58 3.99 13.15
CA LYS A 42 6.19 3.95 13.63
C LYS A 42 5.16 3.61 12.55
N GLU A 43 5.53 3.69 11.28
CA GLU A 43 4.59 3.59 10.17
C GLU A 43 5.27 3.20 8.85
N TYR A 44 4.44 2.81 7.89
CA TYR A 44 4.78 2.82 6.48
C TYR A 44 4.32 4.14 5.88
N GLN A 45 5.20 4.85 5.17
CA GLN A 45 4.83 5.97 4.32
C GLN A 45 4.80 5.50 2.87
N VAL A 46 3.67 5.68 2.20
CA VAL A 46 3.44 5.16 0.85
C VAL A 46 3.51 6.30 -0.15
N PHE A 47 4.27 6.09 -1.22
CA PHE A 47 4.43 7.03 -2.32
C PHE A 47 3.97 6.40 -3.63
N VAL A 48 3.35 7.22 -4.47
CA VAL A 48 3.08 6.88 -5.87
C VAL A 48 3.71 7.94 -6.75
N ASN A 49 4.56 7.52 -7.69
CA ASN A 49 5.33 8.41 -8.56
C ASN A 49 6.06 9.51 -7.74
N SER A 50 6.76 9.06 -6.69
CA SER A 50 7.49 9.90 -5.72
C SER A 50 6.66 10.92 -4.93
N LYS A 51 5.32 10.89 -5.01
CA LYS A 51 4.42 11.74 -4.22
C LYS A 51 3.83 10.95 -3.05
N PRO A 52 3.90 11.46 -1.81
CA PRO A 52 3.30 10.77 -0.67
C PRO A 52 1.78 10.74 -0.81
N ILE A 53 1.18 9.56 -0.70
CA ILE A 53 -0.28 9.39 -0.81
C ILE A 53 -0.93 9.03 0.53
N CYS A 54 -0.24 8.30 1.41
CA CYS A 54 -0.77 7.91 2.71
C CYS A 54 0.33 7.45 3.67
N GLN A 55 -0.04 7.40 4.95
CA GLN A 55 0.74 6.81 6.03
C GLN A 55 -0.10 5.70 6.66
N PHE A 56 0.54 4.62 7.09
CA PHE A 56 -0.11 3.49 7.75
C PHE A 56 0.70 3.05 8.96
N ALA A 57 0.17 3.32 10.15
CA ALA A 57 0.84 2.98 11.41
C ALA A 57 1.05 1.46 11.54
N HIS A 58 2.18 1.05 12.11
CA HIS A 58 2.46 -0.37 12.36
C HIS A 58 1.43 -0.95 13.33
N ARG A 59 0.61 -1.90 12.86
CA ARG A 59 -0.33 -2.67 13.70
C ARG A 59 0.23 -4.03 14.13
N LEU A 60 1.32 -4.46 13.50
CA LEU A 60 2.06 -5.68 13.78
C LEU A 60 3.56 -5.33 13.90
N PRO A 61 4.37 -6.15 14.59
CA PRO A 61 5.81 -5.94 14.66
C PRO A 61 6.43 -5.91 13.26
N LEU A 62 7.20 -4.87 12.95
CA LEU A 62 7.85 -4.70 11.64
C LEU A 62 8.69 -5.93 11.24
N GLN A 63 9.36 -6.55 12.22
CA GLN A 63 10.23 -7.71 12.03
C GLN A 63 9.46 -8.97 11.60
N SER A 64 8.13 -8.95 11.65
CA SER A 64 7.28 -10.06 11.20
C SER A 64 7.09 -10.11 9.67
N VAL A 65 7.41 -9.03 8.96
CA VAL A 65 7.28 -8.94 7.49
C VAL A 65 8.33 -9.82 6.82
N LYS A 66 7.89 -10.78 6.01
CA LYS A 66 8.77 -11.75 5.32
C LYS A 66 8.50 -11.92 3.83
N MET A 67 7.34 -11.49 3.36
CA MET A 67 6.88 -11.73 2.00
C MET A 67 6.14 -10.50 1.48
N LEU A 68 6.41 -10.16 0.22
CA LEU A 68 5.63 -9.22 -0.57
C LEU A 68 4.78 -10.01 -1.57
N VAL A 69 3.49 -9.69 -1.65
CA VAL A 69 2.56 -10.31 -2.59
C VAL A 69 1.82 -9.21 -3.34
N VAL A 70 1.93 -9.23 -4.67
CA VAL A 70 1.22 -8.32 -5.57
C VAL A 70 0.20 -9.15 -6.35
N ARG A 71 -1.08 -8.72 -6.34
CA ARG A 71 -2.21 -9.44 -6.94
C ARG A 71 -3.25 -8.45 -7.47
N GLY A 72 -4.10 -8.94 -8.37
CA GLY A 72 -5.19 -8.18 -9.00
C GLY A 72 -4.86 -7.79 -10.43
N ASP A 73 -5.56 -6.79 -10.94
CA ASP A 73 -5.45 -6.29 -12.32
C ASP A 73 -4.23 -5.37 -12.46
N ILE A 74 -3.04 -5.96 -12.40
CA ILE A 74 -1.75 -5.25 -12.44
C ILE A 74 -0.71 -6.05 -13.21
N VAL A 75 0.13 -5.34 -13.97
CA VAL A 75 1.34 -5.90 -14.59
C VAL A 75 2.55 -5.40 -13.81
N LEU A 76 3.24 -6.33 -13.14
CA LEU A 76 4.44 -6.02 -12.39
C LEU A 76 5.67 -6.09 -13.31
N THR A 77 6.39 -4.98 -13.43
CA THR A 77 7.56 -4.86 -14.33
C THR A 77 8.89 -5.06 -13.60
N SER A 78 9.02 -4.56 -12.38
CA SER A 78 10.21 -4.72 -11.53
C SER A 78 9.83 -4.62 -10.05
N VAL A 79 10.71 -5.16 -9.20
CA VAL A 79 10.67 -4.99 -7.75
C VAL A 79 12.10 -4.79 -7.28
N ASP A 80 12.30 -3.72 -6.52
CA ASP A 80 13.58 -3.35 -5.94
C ASP A 80 13.40 -3.17 -4.43
N THR A 81 14.46 -3.43 -3.66
CA THR A 81 14.47 -3.38 -2.18
C THR A 81 15.54 -2.43 -1.67
#